data_AF-A0A7V5K5J4-F1
#
_entry.id   AF-A0A7V5K5J4-F1
#
_cell.length_a   1.000
_cell.length_b   1.000
_cell.length_c   1.000
_cell.angle_alpha   90.00
_cell.angle_beta   90.00
_cell.angle_gamma   90.00
#
_symmetry.space_group_name_H-M   'P 1'
#
loop_
_entity.id
_entity.type
_entity.pdbx_description
1 polymer ?
#
loop_
_entity_poly.entity_id
_entity_poly.type
_entity_poly.pdbx_seq_one_letter_code
_entity_poly.pdbx_strand_id
1 'polypeptide(L)'
;MASEQGGGRKEFKASAKLKQVMAHHFRELDQAAKSGSPKVAWCTSVGPAELLRAMGFLVYFPENHGAVLGASRKAMDYIPVANAIGYSPDICSYLTSDVGAYLRGESPLVQAYGISGVPRPQVLVYNTNQCRDVQDWFHFYGREFGVPVIGITSPRGVEEVTEAHISDVAKQMEELVPVLQEISGQSLDMERLSHVVGLSRRCSDLWKQVLDTASAIPSPWTFFDHTIHMGPAVVARGTQE
;
A
#
# COMPACT_ATOMS: atom_id res chain seq x y z
N MET A 1 30.19 -9.75 -39.76
CA MET A 1 30.48 -10.04 -38.34
C MET A 1 29.15 -10.04 -37.61
N ALA A 2 28.87 -11.14 -36.90
CA ALA A 2 27.55 -11.54 -36.45
C ALA A 2 26.91 -10.50 -35.52
N SER A 3 25.63 -10.23 -35.76
CA SER A 3 24.72 -9.63 -34.78
C SER A 3 24.66 -10.53 -33.55
N GLU A 4 25.18 -10.07 -32.41
CA GLU A 4 24.88 -10.69 -31.12
C GLU A 4 23.37 -10.61 -30.91
N GLN A 5 22.70 -11.74 -31.09
CA GLN A 5 21.33 -11.92 -30.63
C GLN A 5 21.39 -11.89 -29.09
N GLY A 6 21.11 -10.72 -28.51
CA GLY A 6 20.98 -10.56 -27.07
C GLY A 6 20.01 -11.60 -26.52
N GLY A 7 20.53 -12.52 -25.70
CA GLY A 7 19.72 -13.54 -25.05
C GLY A 7 18.58 -12.88 -24.29
N GLY A 8 17.34 -13.20 -24.66
CA GLY A 8 16.15 -12.63 -24.02
C GLY A 8 16.20 -12.77 -22.51
N ARG A 9 15.83 -11.70 -21.80
CA ARG A 9 15.77 -11.67 -20.33
C ARG A 9 14.88 -12.80 -19.83
N LYS A 10 15.46 -13.69 -19.02
CA LYS A 10 14.71 -14.78 -18.39
C LYS A 10 13.86 -14.22 -17.25
N GLU A 11 12.56 -14.53 -17.26
CA GLU A 11 11.65 -14.17 -16.17
C GLU A 11 11.96 -15.00 -14.91
N PHE A 12 11.82 -14.41 -13.72
CA PHE A 12 11.96 -15.18 -12.48
C PHE A 12 10.85 -16.21 -12.38
N LYS A 13 11.21 -17.42 -11.92
CA LYS A 13 10.24 -18.49 -11.63
C LYS A 13 9.13 -18.03 -10.67
N ALA A 14 9.45 -17.12 -9.76
CA ALA A 14 8.50 -16.55 -8.80
C ALA A 14 7.47 -15.59 -9.43
N SER A 15 7.73 -15.02 -10.60
CA SER A 15 6.90 -13.95 -11.20
C SER A 15 5.45 -14.38 -11.40
N ALA A 16 5.22 -15.62 -11.84
CA ALA A 16 3.88 -16.15 -12.03
C ALA A 16 3.09 -16.22 -10.71
N LYS A 17 3.72 -16.71 -9.64
CA LYS A 17 3.11 -16.79 -8.31
C LYS A 17 2.85 -15.40 -7.74
N LEU A 18 3.79 -14.48 -7.85
CA LEU A 18 3.63 -13.10 -7.37
C LEU A 18 2.52 -12.34 -8.10
N LYS A 19 2.38 -12.54 -9.42
CA LYS A 19 1.24 -12.02 -10.20
C LYS A 19 -0.10 -12.58 -9.69
N GLN A 20 -0.14 -13.87 -9.33
CA GLN A 20 -1.34 -14.47 -8.74
C GLN A 20 -1.67 -13.90 -7.36
N VAL A 21 -0.67 -13.66 -6.50
CA VAL A 21 -0.86 -13.02 -5.19
C VAL A 21 -1.50 -11.64 -5.34
N MET A 22 -0.95 -10.80 -6.23
CA MET A 22 -1.52 -9.47 -6.50
C MET A 22 -2.95 -9.55 -7.06
N ALA A 23 -3.20 -10.46 -8.00
CA ALA A 23 -4.52 -10.61 -8.60
C ALA A 23 -5.55 -11.15 -7.61
N HIS A 24 -5.16 -12.08 -6.73
CA HIS A 24 -6.02 -12.58 -5.66
C HIS A 24 -6.37 -11.45 -4.69
N HIS A 25 -5.38 -10.69 -4.24
CA HIS A 25 -5.56 -9.57 -3.33
C HIS A 25 -6.60 -8.55 -3.81
N PHE A 26 -6.46 -8.06 -5.05
CA PHE A 26 -7.41 -7.06 -5.57
C PHE A 26 -8.80 -7.62 -5.79
N ARG A 27 -8.94 -8.89 -6.19
CA ARG A 27 -10.26 -9.54 -6.36
C ARG A 27 -10.93 -9.79 -5.02
N GLU A 28 -10.18 -10.15 -3.99
CA GLU A 28 -10.68 -10.30 -2.63
C GLU A 28 -11.21 -8.96 -2.09
N LEU A 29 -10.45 -7.87 -2.30
CA LEU A 29 -10.89 -6.52 -1.95
C LEU A 29 -12.17 -6.10 -2.69
N ASP A 30 -12.27 -6.40 -3.99
CA ASP A 30 -13.45 -6.11 -4.80
C ASP A 30 -14.68 -6.91 -4.31
N GLN A 31 -14.49 -8.20 -3.99
CA GLN A 31 -15.53 -9.02 -3.40
C GLN A 31 -16.00 -8.46 -2.06
N ALA A 32 -15.07 -8.08 -1.18
CA ALA A 32 -15.36 -7.52 0.13
C ALA A 32 -16.09 -6.18 0.04
N ALA A 33 -15.70 -5.33 -0.91
CA ALA A 33 -16.40 -4.06 -1.17
C ALA A 33 -17.85 -4.28 -1.65
N LYS A 34 -18.12 -5.36 -2.38
CA LYS A 34 -19.46 -5.73 -2.88
C LYS A 34 -20.33 -6.40 -1.81
N SER A 35 -19.75 -7.29 -1.01
CA SER A 35 -20.45 -8.03 0.05
C SER A 35 -20.60 -7.23 1.34
N GLY A 36 -19.75 -6.23 1.56
CA GLY A 36 -19.64 -5.48 2.81
C GLY A 36 -18.89 -6.22 3.93
N SER A 37 -18.26 -7.36 3.62
CA SER A 37 -17.49 -8.20 4.54
C SER A 37 -16.42 -9.06 3.82
N PRO A 38 -15.17 -9.14 4.33
CA PRO A 38 -14.65 -8.40 5.49
C PRO A 38 -14.61 -6.89 5.26
N LYS A 39 -14.39 -6.10 6.32
CA LYS A 39 -14.26 -4.64 6.18
C LYS A 39 -12.96 -4.30 5.46
N VAL A 40 -12.99 -3.28 4.61
CA VAL A 40 -11.83 -2.76 3.89
C VAL A 40 -11.30 -1.53 4.63
N ALA A 41 -10.01 -1.54 4.95
CA ALA A 41 -9.28 -0.37 5.40
C ALA A 41 -8.34 0.10 4.29
N TRP A 42 -8.26 1.39 4.04
CA TRP A 42 -7.09 1.89 3.31
C TRP A 42 -5.99 2.21 4.30
N CYS A 43 -4.77 1.87 3.93
CA CYS A 43 -3.58 2.06 4.73
C CYS A 43 -2.51 2.70 3.86
N THR A 44 -1.76 3.66 4.40
CA THR A 44 -0.55 4.13 3.71
C THR A 44 0.49 3.02 3.67
N SER A 45 1.43 3.09 2.73
CA SER A 45 2.38 2.01 2.46
C SER A 45 3.27 1.64 3.65
N VAL A 46 3.46 2.55 4.61
CA VAL A 46 4.18 2.36 5.89
C VAL A 46 3.28 2.63 7.12
N GLY A 47 1.97 2.56 6.92
CA GLY A 47 0.98 2.53 7.99
C GLY A 47 0.91 1.17 8.71
N PRO A 48 0.16 1.10 9.83
CA PRO A 48 0.09 -0.07 10.70
C PRO A 48 -0.82 -1.18 10.10
N ALA A 49 -0.43 -1.72 8.95
CA ALA A 49 -1.18 -2.74 8.23
C ALA A 49 -1.36 -4.02 9.08
N GLU A 50 -0.39 -4.36 9.91
CA GLU A 50 -0.39 -5.50 10.82
C GLU A 50 -1.53 -5.41 11.84
N LEU A 51 -1.75 -4.22 12.41
CA LEU A 51 -2.87 -3.95 13.32
C LEU A 51 -4.21 -4.14 12.60
N LEU A 52 -4.35 -3.56 11.40
CA LEU A 52 -5.56 -3.70 10.58
C LEU A 52 -5.88 -5.16 10.26
N ARG A 53 -4.87 -5.93 9.82
CA ARG A 53 -5.03 -7.36 9.50
C ARG A 53 -5.37 -8.19 10.74
N ALA A 54 -4.75 -7.89 11.88
CA ALA A 54 -5.04 -8.56 13.15
C ALA A 54 -6.48 -8.31 13.60
N MET A 55 -7.03 -7.13 13.30
CA MET A 55 -8.42 -6.76 13.58
C MET A 55 -9.42 -7.16 12.47
N GLY A 56 -8.99 -7.99 11.52
CA GLY A 56 -9.87 -8.60 10.52
C GLY A 56 -10.19 -7.74 9.30
N PHE A 57 -9.47 -6.64 9.07
CA PHE A 57 -9.61 -5.85 7.86
C PHE A 57 -8.85 -6.47 6.69
N LEU A 58 -9.42 -6.33 5.49
CA LEU A 58 -8.64 -6.35 4.26
C LEU A 58 -8.05 -4.97 4.01
N VAL A 59 -6.79 -4.93 3.61
CA VAL A 59 -6.02 -3.68 3.55
C VAL A 59 -5.73 -3.31 2.11
N TYR A 60 -6.18 -2.13 1.68
CA TYR A 60 -5.85 -1.55 0.39
C TYR A 60 -4.81 -0.42 0.55
N PHE A 61 -3.89 -0.30 -0.39
CA PHE A 61 -2.84 0.72 -0.38
C PHE A 61 -2.96 1.61 -1.63
N PRO A 62 -3.36 2.88 -1.50
CA PRO A 62 -3.55 3.76 -2.65
C PRO A 62 -2.23 4.07 -3.39
N GLU A 63 -1.07 3.96 -2.74
CA GLU A 63 0.23 4.09 -3.41
C GLU A 63 0.44 3.05 -4.51
N ASN A 64 -0.13 1.85 -4.39
CA ASN A 64 -0.07 0.87 -5.45
C ASN A 64 -0.89 1.31 -6.66
N HIS A 65 -1.99 2.03 -6.46
CA HIS A 65 -2.74 2.62 -7.56
C HIS A 65 -1.93 3.72 -8.25
N GLY A 66 -1.30 4.61 -7.49
CA GLY A 66 -0.33 5.60 -8.02
C GLY A 66 0.79 4.95 -8.84
N ALA A 67 1.36 3.85 -8.34
CA ALA A 67 2.39 3.10 -9.06
C ALA A 67 1.87 2.51 -10.38
N VAL A 68 0.67 1.93 -10.39
CA VAL A 68 0.04 1.38 -11.60
C VAL A 68 -0.34 2.48 -12.59
N LEU A 69 -0.79 3.66 -12.12
CA LEU A 69 -1.04 4.83 -12.95
C LEU A 69 0.23 5.29 -13.68
N GLY A 70 1.36 5.33 -12.97
CA GLY A 70 2.67 5.61 -13.56
C GLY A 70 3.10 4.54 -14.56
N ALA A 71 3.04 3.27 -14.18
CA ALA A 71 3.47 2.15 -15.02
C ALA A 71 2.62 1.99 -16.29
N SER A 72 1.33 2.31 -16.22
CA SER A 72 0.41 2.31 -17.36
C SER A 72 0.48 3.59 -18.22
N ARG A 73 1.36 4.54 -17.87
CA ARG A 73 1.52 5.85 -18.53
C ARG A 73 0.25 6.70 -18.54
N LYS A 74 -0.66 6.48 -17.58
CA LYS A 74 -1.92 7.23 -17.46
C LYS A 74 -1.86 8.38 -16.46
N ALA A 75 -0.82 8.47 -15.64
CA ALA A 75 -0.72 9.51 -14.61
C ALA A 75 -0.91 10.95 -15.18
N MET A 76 -0.34 11.22 -16.36
CA MET A 76 -0.43 12.53 -17.02
C MET A 76 -1.84 12.87 -17.53
N ASP A 77 -2.72 11.89 -17.68
CA ASP A 77 -4.12 12.11 -18.06
C ASP A 77 -4.93 12.64 -16.87
N TYR A 78 -4.50 12.33 -15.64
CA TYR A 78 -5.25 12.59 -14.42
C TYR A 78 -4.71 13.74 -13.57
N ILE A 79 -3.39 13.97 -13.54
CA ILE A 79 -2.80 15.09 -12.79
C ILE A 79 -3.45 16.45 -13.15
N PRO A 80 -3.70 16.78 -14.44
CA PRO A 80 -4.37 18.02 -14.79
C PRO A 80 -5.78 18.16 -14.22
N VAL A 81 -6.49 17.05 -13.99
CA VAL A 81 -7.84 17.04 -13.39
C VAL A 81 -7.77 17.49 -11.94
N ALA A 82 -6.80 16.99 -11.16
CA ALA A 82 -6.57 17.44 -9.79
C ALA A 82 -6.13 18.92 -9.74
N ASN A 83 -5.23 19.33 -10.63
CA ASN A 83 -4.78 20.73 -10.71
C ASN A 83 -5.94 21.69 -11.01
N ALA A 84 -6.88 21.29 -11.87
CA ALA A 84 -8.06 22.09 -12.23
C ALA A 84 -8.99 22.39 -11.03
N ILE A 85 -8.94 21.56 -9.97
CA ILE A 85 -9.70 21.79 -8.73
C ILE A 85 -8.86 22.43 -7.62
N GLY A 86 -7.65 22.89 -7.92
CA GLY A 86 -6.83 23.71 -7.02
C GLY A 86 -5.64 23.00 -6.36
N TYR A 87 -5.33 21.76 -6.72
CA TYR A 87 -4.07 21.14 -6.27
C TYR A 87 -2.86 21.84 -6.91
N SER A 88 -1.83 22.12 -6.10
CA SER A 88 -0.57 22.66 -6.60
C SER A 88 0.13 21.62 -7.49
N PRO A 89 0.74 22.02 -8.62
CA PRO A 89 1.59 21.15 -9.44
C PRO A 89 2.79 20.56 -8.70
N ASP A 90 3.19 21.15 -7.56
CA ASP A 90 4.32 20.70 -6.74
C ASP A 90 3.96 19.53 -5.81
N ILE A 91 2.68 19.16 -5.72
CA ILE A 91 2.21 18.05 -4.88
C ILE A 91 2.58 16.71 -5.53
N CYS A 92 2.87 15.71 -4.69
CA CYS A 92 3.19 14.35 -5.09
C CYS A 92 2.30 13.82 -6.23
N SER A 93 2.94 13.32 -7.28
CA SER A 93 2.25 12.81 -8.48
C SER A 93 1.40 11.56 -8.19
N TYR A 94 1.73 10.77 -7.16
CA TYR A 94 0.86 9.68 -6.73
C TYR A 94 -0.48 10.21 -6.24
N LEU A 95 -0.46 11.24 -5.38
CA LEU A 95 -1.67 11.86 -4.85
C LEU A 95 -2.49 12.50 -5.97
N THR A 96 -1.88 13.36 -6.78
CA THR A 96 -2.62 14.13 -7.80
C THR A 96 -3.14 13.25 -8.94
N SER A 97 -2.39 12.24 -9.37
CA SER A 97 -2.90 11.28 -10.37
C SER A 97 -4.00 10.37 -9.81
N ASP A 98 -3.88 9.94 -8.56
CA ASP A 98 -4.90 9.11 -7.89
C ASP A 98 -6.21 9.88 -7.67
N VAL A 99 -6.15 11.10 -7.11
CA VAL A 99 -7.30 11.99 -6.97
C VAL A 99 -7.91 12.32 -8.34
N GLY A 100 -7.10 12.63 -9.34
CA GLY A 100 -7.58 12.89 -10.70
C GLY A 100 -8.29 11.69 -11.32
N ALA A 101 -7.77 10.48 -11.13
CA ALA A 101 -8.39 9.24 -11.59
C ALA A 101 -9.73 8.99 -10.88
N TYR A 102 -9.79 9.24 -9.57
CA TYR A 102 -11.02 9.18 -8.79
C TYR A 102 -12.09 10.15 -9.31
N LEU A 103 -11.73 11.42 -9.55
CA LEU A 103 -12.65 12.44 -10.08
C LEU A 103 -13.19 12.10 -11.47
N ARG A 104 -12.41 11.35 -12.26
CA ARG A 104 -12.82 10.83 -13.57
C ARG A 104 -13.66 9.56 -13.48
N GLY A 105 -13.72 8.90 -12.33
CA GLY A 105 -14.34 7.58 -12.19
C GLY A 105 -13.58 6.48 -12.94
N GLU A 106 -12.27 6.67 -13.15
CA GLU A 106 -11.42 5.76 -13.93
C GLU A 106 -10.34 5.13 -13.05
N SER A 107 -9.95 3.88 -13.33
CA SER A 107 -8.81 3.25 -12.67
C SER A 107 -8.17 2.18 -13.55
N PRO A 108 -6.84 2.17 -13.73
CA PRO A 108 -6.15 1.07 -14.40
C PRO A 108 -6.28 -0.28 -13.67
N LEU A 109 -6.67 -0.30 -12.38
CA LEU A 109 -6.88 -1.55 -11.65
C LEU A 109 -8.03 -2.38 -12.24
N VAL A 110 -9.06 -1.72 -12.79
CA VAL A 110 -10.20 -2.38 -13.45
C VAL A 110 -9.69 -3.25 -14.59
N GLN A 111 -8.86 -2.69 -15.48
CA GLN A 111 -8.28 -3.42 -16.60
C GLN A 111 -7.23 -4.45 -16.15
N ALA A 112 -6.40 -4.11 -15.15
CA ALA A 112 -5.31 -4.97 -14.71
C ALA A 112 -5.79 -6.23 -13.97
N TYR A 113 -6.87 -6.13 -13.19
CA TYR A 113 -7.29 -7.19 -12.27
C TYR A 113 -8.74 -7.69 -12.49
N GLY A 114 -9.51 -7.00 -13.34
CA GLY A 114 -10.91 -7.34 -13.62
C GLY A 114 -11.85 -7.01 -12.46
N ILE A 115 -11.51 -5.99 -11.66
CA ILE A 115 -12.32 -5.53 -10.52
C ILE A 115 -13.27 -4.40 -10.94
N SER A 116 -14.29 -4.10 -10.13
CA SER A 116 -15.26 -3.05 -10.46
C SER A 116 -14.72 -1.63 -10.29
N GLY A 117 -13.66 -1.45 -9.51
CA GLY A 117 -13.03 -0.16 -9.27
C GLY A 117 -12.11 -0.22 -8.05
N VAL A 118 -11.67 0.96 -7.60
CA VAL A 118 -10.97 1.09 -6.31
C VAL A 118 -11.92 0.67 -5.18
N PRO A 119 -11.52 -0.25 -4.27
CA PRO A 119 -12.42 -0.79 -3.26
C PRO A 119 -12.78 0.30 -2.23
N ARG A 120 -14.08 0.46 -1.96
CA ARG A 120 -14.56 1.47 -0.99
C ARG A 120 -14.13 1.11 0.44
N PRO A 121 -13.45 2.01 1.18
CA PRO A 121 -13.05 1.77 2.56
C PRO A 121 -14.19 1.93 3.57
N GLN A 122 -13.97 1.43 4.78
CA GLN A 122 -14.72 1.77 5.98
C GLN A 122 -13.88 2.57 6.99
N VAL A 123 -12.56 2.59 6.81
CA VAL A 123 -11.63 3.40 7.58
C VAL A 123 -10.40 3.72 6.73
N LEU A 124 -9.82 4.89 6.95
CA LEU A 124 -8.60 5.37 6.32
C LEU A 124 -7.54 5.55 7.41
N VAL A 125 -6.45 4.78 7.35
CA VAL A 125 -5.39 4.79 8.36
C VAL A 125 -4.05 5.22 7.76
N TYR A 126 -3.52 6.34 8.22
CA TYR A 126 -2.24 6.89 7.71
C TYR A 126 -1.10 6.76 8.73
N ASN A 127 0.12 6.89 8.22
CA ASN A 127 1.32 7.15 9.01
C ASN A 127 2.21 8.19 8.31
N THR A 128 2.56 9.27 9.01
CA THR A 128 3.33 10.39 8.43
C THR A 128 4.85 10.18 8.40
N ASN A 129 5.35 9.02 8.83
CA ASN A 129 6.76 8.65 8.66
C ASN A 129 7.18 8.56 7.18
N GLN A 130 6.24 8.32 6.26
CA GLN A 130 6.46 8.37 4.82
C GLN A 130 6.68 9.81 4.33
N CYS A 131 5.65 10.63 4.50
CA CYS A 131 5.61 12.04 4.18
C CYS A 131 4.36 12.65 4.85
N ARG A 132 4.22 13.98 4.80
CA ARG A 132 3.02 14.65 5.35
C ARG A 132 1.80 14.53 4.43
N ASP A 133 2.01 14.48 3.12
CA ASP A 133 0.96 14.54 2.10
C ASP A 133 -0.07 13.41 2.25
N VAL A 134 0.35 12.23 2.73
CA VAL A 134 -0.57 11.08 2.91
C VAL A 134 -1.71 11.38 3.87
N GLN A 135 -1.48 12.22 4.89
CA GLN A 135 -2.54 12.61 5.80
C GLN A 135 -3.58 13.47 5.05
N ASP A 136 -3.17 14.44 4.22
CA ASP A 136 -4.14 15.27 3.48
C ASP A 136 -4.83 14.48 2.35
N TRP A 137 -4.11 13.55 1.73
CA TRP A 137 -4.65 12.60 0.75
C TRP A 137 -5.77 11.75 1.37
N PHE A 138 -5.55 11.21 2.57
CA PHE A 138 -6.55 10.42 3.26
C PHE A 138 -7.71 11.29 3.74
N HIS A 139 -7.48 12.54 4.16
CA HIS A 139 -8.56 13.46 4.50
C HIS A 139 -9.43 13.84 3.29
N PHE A 140 -8.87 13.91 2.08
CA PHE A 140 -9.66 14.03 0.86
C PHE A 140 -10.65 12.88 0.75
N TYR A 141 -10.18 11.64 0.78
CA TYR A 141 -11.06 10.47 0.69
C TYR A 141 -11.99 10.28 1.88
N GLY A 142 -11.60 10.73 3.07
CA GLY A 142 -12.47 10.73 4.24
C GLY A 142 -13.72 11.56 4.02
N ARG A 143 -13.58 12.73 3.36
CA ARG A 143 -14.72 13.58 2.98
C ARG A 143 -15.56 12.94 1.88
N GLU A 144 -14.91 12.42 0.84
CA GLU A 144 -15.61 11.80 -0.31
C GLU A 144 -16.40 10.54 0.09
N PHE A 145 -15.87 9.75 1.02
CA PHE A 145 -16.49 8.50 1.45
C PHE A 145 -17.29 8.61 2.75
N GLY A 146 -17.15 9.70 3.50
CA GLY A 146 -17.79 9.87 4.81
C GLY A 146 -17.32 8.84 5.83
N VAL A 147 -16.02 8.49 5.82
CA VAL A 147 -15.43 7.46 6.70
C VAL A 147 -14.38 8.06 7.63
N PRO A 148 -14.12 7.45 8.80
CA PRO A 148 -13.09 7.93 9.72
C PRO A 148 -11.69 7.94 9.10
N VAL A 149 -10.96 9.01 9.37
CA VAL A 149 -9.54 9.16 9.04
C VAL A 149 -8.77 9.26 10.35
N ILE A 150 -7.97 8.24 10.62
CA ILE A 150 -7.16 8.13 11.84
C ILE A 150 -5.73 7.76 11.45
N GLY A 151 -4.76 7.92 12.35
CA GLY A 151 -3.40 7.56 11.98
C GLY A 151 -2.35 7.98 12.98
N ILE A 152 -1.11 7.75 12.59
CA ILE A 152 0.09 8.01 13.38
C ILE A 152 0.79 9.22 12.79
N THR A 153 1.08 10.20 13.63
CA THR A 153 1.90 11.36 13.29
C THR A 153 3.30 11.15 13.86
N SER A 154 4.14 10.40 13.13
CA SER A 154 5.49 10.08 13.59
C SER A 154 6.36 11.34 13.73
N PRO A 155 7.20 11.41 14.78
CA PRO A 155 8.23 12.45 14.92
C PRO A 155 9.13 12.55 13.67
N ARG A 156 9.52 13.78 13.31
CA ARG A 156 10.36 14.06 12.13
C ARG A 156 11.71 14.64 12.53
N GLY A 157 12.72 14.42 11.69
CA GLY A 157 14.07 14.93 11.93
C GLY A 157 14.72 14.32 13.18
N VAL A 158 14.36 13.08 13.51
CA VAL A 158 14.89 12.36 14.67
C VAL A 158 16.26 11.80 14.33
N GLU A 159 17.29 12.27 15.03
CA GLU A 159 18.65 11.70 14.94
C GLU A 159 18.77 10.43 15.78
N GLU A 160 18.33 10.49 17.05
CA GLU A 160 18.30 9.36 17.97
C GLU A 160 16.86 9.07 18.43
N VAL A 161 16.44 7.81 18.31
CA VAL A 161 15.15 7.36 18.80
C VAL A 161 15.23 7.23 20.33
N THR A 162 14.41 8.02 21.04
CA THR A 162 14.34 8.04 22.50
C THR A 162 13.09 7.30 22.98
N GLU A 163 13.05 6.97 24.27
CA GLU A 163 11.85 6.37 24.89
C GLU A 163 10.60 7.25 24.73
N ALA A 164 10.76 8.58 24.70
CA ALA A 164 9.65 9.50 24.46
C ALA A 164 9.07 9.34 23.05
N HIS A 165 9.93 9.15 22.03
CA HIS A 165 9.48 8.89 20.66
C HIS A 165 8.75 7.54 20.55
N ILE A 166 9.28 6.52 21.23
CA ILE A 166 8.67 5.18 21.25
C ILE A 166 7.31 5.23 21.94
N SER A 167 7.23 5.81 23.14
CA SER A 167 6.00 5.93 23.92
C SER A 167 4.92 6.73 23.19
N ASP A 168 5.29 7.81 22.50
CA ASP A 168 4.38 8.61 21.68
C ASP A 168 3.75 7.78 20.54
N VAL A 169 4.58 7.11 19.73
CA VAL A 169 4.08 6.30 18.61
C VAL A 169 3.29 5.09 19.09
N ALA A 170 3.73 4.43 20.16
CA ALA A 170 3.02 3.30 20.76
C ALA A 170 1.64 3.70 21.25
N LYS A 171 1.54 4.84 21.96
CA LYS A 171 0.26 5.37 22.43
C LYS A 171 -0.67 5.73 21.26
N GLN A 172 -0.14 6.36 20.21
CA GLN A 172 -0.93 6.65 19.01
C GLN A 172 -1.46 5.37 18.34
N MET A 173 -0.68 4.28 18.31
CA MET A 173 -1.14 2.97 17.83
C MET A 173 -2.26 2.39 18.70
N GLU A 174 -2.14 2.48 20.02
CA GLU A 174 -3.18 2.05 20.97
C GLU A 174 -4.48 2.84 20.79
N GLU A 175 -4.38 4.15 20.53
CA GLU A 175 -5.53 5.04 20.29
C GLU A 175 -6.30 4.71 19.00
N LEU A 176 -5.69 3.98 18.04
CA LEU A 176 -6.42 3.48 16.87
C LEU A 176 -7.38 2.35 17.22
N VAL A 177 -7.06 1.54 18.24
CA VAL A 177 -7.76 0.28 18.53
C VAL A 177 -9.26 0.47 18.81
N PRO A 178 -9.71 1.43 19.64
CA PRO A 178 -11.13 1.62 19.90
C PRO A 178 -11.94 1.92 18.63
N VAL A 179 -11.44 2.79 17.76
CA VAL A 179 -12.09 3.16 16.50
C VAL A 179 -12.14 1.97 15.54
N LEU A 180 -11.02 1.25 15.42
CA LEU A 180 -10.95 0.06 14.57
C LEU A 180 -11.89 -1.04 15.05
N GLN A 181 -12.01 -1.23 16.37
CA GLN A 181 -12.90 -2.22 16.98
C GLN A 181 -14.37 -1.87 16.76
N GLU A 182 -14.75 -0.59 16.84
CA GLU A 182 -16.11 -0.13 16.54
C GLU A 182 -16.50 -0.45 15.08
N ILE A 183 -15.57 -0.29 14.14
CA ILE A 183 -15.81 -0.50 12.71
C ILE A 183 -15.79 -1.99 12.34
N SER A 184 -14.83 -2.76 12.88
CA SER A 184 -14.69 -4.18 12.56
C SER A 184 -15.64 -5.08 13.34
N GLY A 185 -16.10 -4.63 14.51
CA GLY A 185 -16.79 -5.46 15.49
C GLY A 185 -15.89 -6.53 16.15
N GLN A 186 -14.57 -6.46 15.97
CA GLN A 186 -13.59 -7.41 16.51
C GLN A 186 -12.71 -6.73 17.55
N SER A 187 -12.58 -7.35 18.72
CA SER A 187 -11.58 -6.95 19.72
C SER A 187 -10.17 -7.30 19.26
N LEU A 188 -9.20 -6.52 19.71
CA LEU A 188 -7.80 -6.82 19.44
C LEU A 188 -7.37 -8.10 20.16
N ASP A 189 -6.98 -9.09 19.37
CA ASP A 189 -6.33 -10.31 19.84
C ASP A 189 -4.81 -10.14 19.71
N MET A 190 -4.12 -10.14 20.85
CA MET A 190 -2.67 -9.97 20.91
C MET A 190 -1.88 -11.16 20.36
N GLU A 191 -2.41 -12.39 20.45
CA GLU A 191 -1.77 -13.55 19.84
C GLU A 191 -1.85 -13.47 18.32
N ARG A 192 -3.02 -13.08 17.79
CA ARG A 192 -3.21 -12.83 16.36
C ARG A 192 -2.34 -11.68 15.86
N LEU A 193 -2.25 -10.57 16.60
CA LEU A 193 -1.37 -9.46 16.27
C LEU A 193 0.09 -9.91 16.23
N SER A 194 0.56 -10.62 17.25
CA SER A 194 1.91 -11.18 17.31
C SER A 194 2.22 -12.08 16.10
N HIS A 195 1.27 -12.93 15.71
CA HIS A 195 1.41 -13.78 14.53
C HIS A 195 1.55 -12.95 13.23
N VAL A 196 0.68 -11.97 13.01
CA VAL A 196 0.71 -11.09 11.81
C VAL A 196 2.01 -10.26 11.76
N VAL A 197 2.48 -9.74 12.89
CA VAL A 197 3.76 -9.04 12.98
C VAL A 197 4.92 -9.99 12.68
N GLY A 198 4.87 -11.23 13.18
CA GLY A 198 5.84 -12.27 12.87
C GLY A 198 5.93 -12.58 11.37
N LEU A 199 4.81 -12.69 10.69
CA LEU A 199 4.74 -12.87 9.24
C LEU A 199 5.34 -11.66 8.49
N SER A 200 5.01 -10.44 8.93
CA SER A 200 5.53 -9.20 8.31
C SER A 200 7.04 -9.06 8.47
N ARG A 201 7.57 -9.41 9.64
CA ARG A 201 9.02 -9.48 9.88
C ARG A 201 9.66 -10.50 8.94
N ARG A 202 9.12 -11.71 8.87
CA ARG A 202 9.65 -12.76 7.97
C ARG A 202 9.64 -12.32 6.51
N CYS A 203 8.57 -11.67 6.06
CA CYS A 203 8.49 -11.09 4.72
C CYS A 203 9.63 -10.08 4.47
N SER A 204 9.83 -9.15 5.40
CA SER A 204 10.91 -8.15 5.34
C SER A 204 12.31 -8.77 5.33
N ASP A 205 12.56 -9.76 6.20
CA ASP A 205 13.84 -10.46 6.29
C ASP A 205 14.15 -11.23 5.00
N LEU A 206 13.13 -11.87 4.40
CA LEU A 206 13.27 -12.55 3.11
C LEU A 206 13.47 -11.55 1.96
N TRP A 207 12.69 -10.47 1.91
CA TRP A 207 12.83 -9.43 0.90
C TRP A 207 14.22 -8.80 0.93
N LYS A 208 14.75 -8.54 2.12
CA LYS A 208 16.14 -8.09 2.31
C LYS A 208 17.14 -9.09 1.72
N GLN A 209 17.00 -10.39 2.00
CA GLN A 209 17.90 -11.40 1.42
C GLN A 209 17.86 -11.40 -0.11
N VAL A 210 16.69 -11.18 -0.72
CA VAL A 210 16.60 -11.02 -2.18
C VAL A 210 17.34 -9.74 -2.59
N LEU A 211 17.05 -8.58 -1.99
CA LEU A 211 17.74 -7.30 -2.25
C LEU A 211 19.28 -7.41 -2.17
N ASP A 212 19.78 -8.10 -1.15
CA ASP A 212 21.21 -8.29 -0.91
C ASP A 212 21.90 -9.08 -2.04
N THR A 213 21.18 -9.93 -2.80
CA THR A 213 21.77 -10.61 -3.97
C THR A 213 22.17 -9.63 -5.08
N ALA A 214 21.63 -8.40 -5.08
CA ALA A 214 22.00 -7.37 -6.04
C ALA A 214 23.46 -6.91 -5.93
N SER A 215 24.13 -7.22 -4.80
CA SER A 215 25.55 -6.92 -4.55
C SER A 215 26.52 -7.75 -5.39
N ALA A 216 26.08 -8.84 -6.01
CA ALA A 216 26.90 -9.65 -6.90
C ALA A 216 27.27 -8.89 -8.20
N ILE A 217 28.41 -9.24 -8.80
CA ILE A 217 28.87 -8.68 -10.07
C ILE A 217 29.01 -9.81 -11.10
N PRO A 218 28.19 -9.84 -12.18
CA PRO A 218 27.07 -8.93 -12.45
C PRO A 218 25.88 -9.17 -11.51
N SER A 219 25.06 -8.13 -11.31
CA SER A 219 23.83 -8.24 -10.52
C SER A 219 22.85 -9.21 -11.20
N PRO A 220 22.18 -10.11 -10.45
CA PRO A 220 21.31 -11.12 -11.05
C PRO A 220 19.97 -10.56 -11.56
N TRP A 221 19.71 -9.26 -11.38
CA TRP A 221 18.42 -8.62 -11.61
C TRP A 221 18.55 -7.09 -11.73
N THR A 222 17.56 -6.47 -12.37
CA THR A 222 17.55 -5.04 -12.69
C THR A 222 16.79 -4.22 -11.65
N PHE A 223 16.99 -2.90 -11.65
CA PHE A 223 16.15 -1.97 -10.87
C PHE A 223 14.64 -2.20 -11.10
N PHE A 224 14.22 -2.44 -12.35
CA PHE A 224 12.81 -2.69 -12.65
C PHE A 224 12.29 -3.96 -11.98
N ASP A 225 13.11 -5.01 -11.88
CA ASP A 225 12.74 -6.22 -11.14
C ASP A 225 12.47 -5.90 -9.66
N HIS A 226 13.33 -5.08 -9.05
CA HIS A 226 13.15 -4.66 -7.64
C HIS A 226 11.79 -3.98 -7.47
N THR A 227 11.47 -3.00 -8.33
CA THR A 227 10.22 -2.24 -8.22
C THR A 227 8.97 -3.07 -8.48
N ILE A 228 9.03 -4.03 -9.42
CA ILE A 228 7.89 -4.92 -9.73
C ILE A 228 7.67 -5.92 -8.59
N HIS A 229 8.74 -6.52 -8.07
CA HIS A 229 8.64 -7.55 -7.04
C HIS A 229 8.46 -6.99 -5.62
N MET A 230 8.67 -5.69 -5.42
CA MET A 230 8.33 -4.99 -4.18
C MET A 230 6.81 -4.94 -3.93
N GLY A 231 5.99 -4.80 -4.99
CA GLY A 231 4.53 -4.68 -4.87
C GLY A 231 3.89 -5.78 -4.01
N PRO A 232 4.13 -7.07 -4.30
CA PRO A 232 3.68 -8.18 -3.47
C PRO A 232 4.16 -8.09 -2.01
N ALA A 233 5.42 -7.73 -1.76
CA ALA A 233 5.95 -7.62 -0.39
C ALA A 233 5.25 -6.51 0.41
N VAL A 234 4.88 -5.40 -0.23
CA VAL A 234 4.12 -4.33 0.43
C VAL A 234 2.68 -4.77 0.68
N VAL A 235 2.02 -5.32 -0.33
CA VAL A 235 0.61 -5.69 -0.27
C VAL A 235 0.36 -6.85 0.69
N ALA A 236 1.18 -7.89 0.63
CA ALA A 236 1.00 -9.14 1.35
C ALA A 236 1.78 -9.20 2.67
N ARG A 237 2.40 -8.10 3.14
CA ARG A 237 3.03 -8.15 4.47
C ARG A 237 1.96 -8.47 5.52
N GLY A 238 2.31 -9.39 6.41
CA GLY A 238 1.41 -9.89 7.45
C GLY A 238 0.47 -11.01 6.98
N THR A 239 0.67 -11.54 5.78
CA THR A 239 -0.02 -12.75 5.28
C THR A 239 0.97 -13.89 5.05
N GLN A 240 0.45 -15.10 4.80
CA GLN A 240 1.26 -16.31 4.63
C GLN A 240 1.73 -16.50 3.18
N GLU A 241 0.94 -16.03 2.22
CA GLU A 241 1.17 -16.08 0.76
C GLU A 241 2.41 -15.30 0.31
#